data_AF-A0A5E4N686-F1
#
_entry.id   AF-A0A5E4N686-F1
#
_cell.length_a   1.000
_cell.length_b   1.000
_cell.length_c   1.000
_cell.angle_alpha   90.00
_cell.angle_beta   90.00
_cell.angle_gamma   90.00
#
_symmetry.space_group_name_H-M   'P 1'
#
loop_
_entity.id
_entity.type
_entity.pdbx_description
1 polymer ?
#
loop_
_entity_poly.entity_id
_entity_poly.type
_entity_poly.pdbx_seq_one_letter_code
_entity_poly.pdbx_strand_id
1 'polypeptide(L)'
;MRGHYFSIIFLLLGFGLNEIYCQNKELSGKCRAPDKAPTNLELIINVCQEEIKAALLQEALDILNDDALEQNKPNENRSKREVDEDLTNEERRVAGCLLQCVYKKVKAVDETGFPVADGLMKLYNEGVQDRNYYIATLTAVRHCISIAEQLKQQQPSQKFDDGQTCDLAYEMFECVSEKIDENCGVEDKSNSVAQRYV
;
A
#
# COMPACT_ATOMS: atom_id res chain seq x y z
N MET A 1 34.79 -5.61 -66.30
CA MET A 1 35.01 -5.18 -64.89
C MET A 1 33.71 -4.61 -64.32
N ARG A 2 32.79 -5.47 -63.89
CA ARG A 2 31.50 -5.13 -63.27
C ARG A 2 31.08 -6.36 -62.48
N GLY A 3 31.35 -6.39 -61.18
CA GLY A 3 31.10 -7.62 -60.41
C GLY A 3 31.44 -7.58 -58.92
N HIS A 4 32.01 -6.50 -58.38
CA HIS A 4 32.43 -6.46 -56.97
C HIS A 4 31.70 -5.44 -56.08
N TYR A 5 30.87 -4.55 -56.65
CA TYR A 5 30.18 -3.53 -55.86
C TYR A 5 28.86 -3.99 -55.22
N PHE A 6 28.31 -5.13 -55.63
CA PHE A 6 27.03 -5.63 -55.10
C PHE A 6 27.18 -6.37 -53.76
N SER A 7 28.39 -6.80 -53.41
CA SER A 7 28.66 -7.57 -52.17
C SER A 7 28.93 -6.67 -50.97
N ILE A 8 29.34 -5.42 -51.18
CA ILE A 8 29.66 -4.47 -50.09
C ILE A 8 28.39 -3.81 -49.52
N ILE A 9 27.33 -3.65 -50.32
CA ILE A 9 26.07 -3.04 -49.87
C ILE A 9 25.29 -3.97 -48.92
N PHE A 10 25.44 -5.30 -49.05
CA PHE A 10 24.80 -6.26 -48.14
C PHE A 10 25.47 -6.36 -46.76
N LEU A 11 26.72 -5.93 -46.62
CA LEU A 11 27.42 -5.95 -45.33
C LEU A 11 27.12 -4.74 -44.43
N LEU A 12 26.50 -3.67 -44.97
CA LEU A 12 26.14 -2.48 -44.18
C LEU A 12 24.67 -2.44 -43.73
N LEU A 13 23.82 -3.33 -44.24
CA LEU A 13 22.40 -3.43 -43.85
C LEU A 13 22.10 -4.63 -42.94
N GLY A 14 23.13 -5.37 -42.51
CA GLY A 14 23.03 -6.55 -41.63
C GLY A 14 23.18 -6.29 -40.14
N PHE A 15 23.52 -5.07 -39.71
CA PHE A 15 23.45 -4.67 -38.30
C PHE A 15 22.10 -3.99 -38.02
N GLY A 16 21.03 -4.70 -38.38
CA GLY A 16 19.71 -4.42 -37.84
C GLY A 16 19.73 -4.68 -36.35
N LEU A 17 19.33 -3.68 -35.57
CA LEU A 17 18.61 -3.83 -34.32
C LEU A 17 19.18 -4.92 -33.39
N ASN A 18 20.29 -4.60 -32.71
CA ASN A 18 20.46 -5.14 -31.35
C ASN A 18 19.36 -4.48 -30.50
N GLU A 19 18.17 -5.07 -30.60
CA GLU A 19 17.12 -4.98 -29.60
C GLU A 19 17.78 -5.09 -28.23
N ILE A 20 17.56 -4.06 -27.42
CA ILE A 20 17.66 -4.15 -25.97
C ILE A 20 16.56 -5.14 -25.56
N TYR A 21 16.85 -6.44 -25.67
CA TYR A 21 16.11 -7.45 -24.95
C TYR A 21 16.44 -7.23 -23.47
N CYS A 22 15.64 -6.38 -22.81
CA CYS A 22 15.37 -6.56 -21.39
C CYS A 22 14.72 -7.94 -21.28
N GLN A 23 15.56 -8.95 -21.12
CA GLN A 23 15.15 -10.30 -20.83
C GLN A 23 14.35 -10.23 -19.52
N ASN A 24 13.02 -10.25 -19.63
CA ASN A 24 12.12 -10.70 -18.57
C ASN A 24 12.56 -12.12 -18.24
N LYS A 25 13.58 -12.22 -17.38
CA LYS A 25 13.97 -13.47 -16.77
C LYS A 25 12.79 -13.82 -15.89
N GLU A 26 11.95 -14.75 -16.35
CA GLU A 26 10.87 -15.30 -15.54
C GLU A 26 11.42 -15.57 -14.14
N LEU A 27 10.77 -14.96 -13.15
CA LEU A 27 11.10 -15.00 -11.74
C LEU A 27 10.86 -16.43 -11.24
N SER A 28 11.71 -17.37 -11.66
CA SER A 28 11.59 -18.82 -11.38
C SER A 28 12.09 -19.15 -9.97
N GLY A 29 11.62 -18.38 -9.00
CA GLY A 29 11.81 -18.60 -7.57
C GLY A 29 10.76 -17.78 -6.85
N LYS A 30 9.73 -18.44 -6.33
CA LYS A 30 8.74 -17.84 -5.43
C LYS A 30 9.49 -17.07 -4.33
N CYS A 31 9.17 -15.79 -4.13
CA CYS A 31 9.79 -15.04 -3.04
C CYS A 31 9.22 -15.47 -1.70
N ARG A 32 10.05 -15.34 -0.66
CA ARG A 32 9.62 -15.56 0.72
C ARG A 32 9.27 -14.24 1.37
N ALA A 33 8.00 -14.06 1.72
CA ALA A 33 7.58 -12.94 2.54
C ALA A 33 8.25 -13.01 3.92
N PRO A 34 8.65 -11.88 4.53
CA PRO A 34 9.26 -11.88 5.84
C PRO A 34 8.29 -12.40 6.90
N ASP A 35 8.75 -13.32 7.76
CA ASP A 35 7.93 -13.94 8.83
C ASP A 35 7.59 -12.97 9.98
N LYS A 36 8.20 -11.78 10.00
CA LYS A 36 8.04 -10.77 11.04
C LYS A 36 7.95 -9.39 10.41
N ALA A 37 7.06 -8.57 10.96
CA ALA A 37 7.05 -7.14 10.67
C ALA A 37 8.39 -6.50 11.07
N PRO A 38 8.81 -5.41 10.40
CA PRO A 38 10.03 -4.69 10.76
C PRO A 38 10.01 -4.28 12.24
N THR A 39 11.12 -4.48 12.96
CA THR A 39 11.22 -4.25 14.41
C THR A 39 10.86 -2.81 14.80
N ASN A 40 11.13 -1.84 13.92
CA ASN A 40 10.82 -0.43 14.14
C ASN A 40 9.34 -0.11 13.88
N LEU A 41 8.64 -0.94 13.12
CA LEU A 41 7.23 -0.72 12.77
C LEU A 41 6.32 -0.91 13.99
N GLU A 42 6.62 -1.89 14.86
CA GLU A 42 5.83 -2.15 16.08
C GLU A 42 5.86 -0.94 17.03
N LEU A 43 7.02 -0.30 17.20
CA LEU A 43 7.16 0.91 18.01
C LEU A 43 6.39 2.10 17.41
N ILE A 44 6.45 2.26 16.08
CA ILE A 44 5.73 3.33 15.37
C ILE A 44 4.22 3.10 15.45
N ILE A 45 3.76 1.86 15.31
CA ILE A 45 2.35 1.50 15.47
C ILE A 45 1.85 1.86 16.87
N ASN A 46 2.62 1.55 17.92
CA ASN A 46 2.21 1.89 19.29
C ASN A 46 2.04 3.39 19.48
N VAL A 47 2.98 4.20 18.97
CA VAL A 47 2.87 5.67 18.99
C VAL A 47 1.63 6.14 18.23
N CYS A 48 1.41 5.62 17.02
CA CYS A 48 0.26 6.02 16.21
C CYS A 48 -1.08 5.56 16.82
N GLN A 49 -1.13 4.42 17.50
CA GLN A 49 -2.31 3.97 18.24
C GLN A 49 -2.61 4.88 19.44
N GLU A 50 -1.59 5.38 20.12
CA GLU A 50 -1.77 6.35 21.22
C GLU A 50 -2.29 7.70 20.69
N GLU A 51 -1.75 8.20 19.58
CA GLU A 51 -2.21 9.43 18.92
C GLU A 51 -3.69 9.32 18.50
N ILE A 52 -4.10 8.18 17.92
CA ILE A 52 -5.49 7.94 17.51
C ILE A 52 -6.43 7.77 18.71
N LYS A 53 -6.03 7.00 19.72
CA LYS A 53 -6.83 6.84 20.95
C LYS A 53 -7.07 8.19 21.64
N ALA A 54 -6.05 9.04 21.71
CA ALA A 54 -6.18 10.37 22.27
C ALA A 54 -7.16 11.24 21.46
N ALA A 55 -7.08 11.21 20.12
CA ALA A 55 -7.98 11.94 19.25
C ALA A 55 -9.45 11.46 19.38
N LEU A 56 -9.68 10.14 19.36
CA LEU A 56 -11.01 9.55 19.51
C LEU A 56 -11.64 9.85 20.88
N LEU A 57 -10.85 9.77 21.96
CA LEU A 57 -11.32 10.11 23.31
C LEU A 57 -11.69 11.59 23.43
N GLN A 58 -10.93 12.46 22.77
CA GLN A 58 -11.19 13.89 22.77
C GLN A 58 -12.44 14.25 21.96
N GLU A 59 -12.63 13.63 20.80
CA GLU A 59 -13.86 13.76 20.00
C GLU A 59 -15.10 13.30 20.79
N ALA A 60 -15.02 12.16 21.48
CA ALA A 60 -16.11 11.70 22.33
C ALA A 60 -16.41 12.65 23.51
N LEU A 61 -15.37 13.28 24.09
CA LEU A 61 -15.52 14.28 25.16
C LEU A 61 -16.15 15.59 24.66
N ASP A 62 -15.80 16.02 23.45
CA ASP A 62 -16.40 17.20 22.82
C ASP A 62 -17.88 16.95 22.49
N ILE A 63 -18.25 15.78 21.97
CA ILE A 63 -19.67 15.39 21.76
C ILE A 63 -20.43 15.39 23.09
N LEU A 64 -19.86 14.83 24.16
CA LEU A 64 -20.53 14.82 25.48
C LEU A 64 -20.67 16.22 26.09
N ASN A 65 -19.74 17.13 25.81
CA ASN A 65 -19.84 18.52 26.23
C ASN A 65 -20.85 19.32 25.39
N ASP A 66 -20.99 19.00 24.10
CA ASP A 66 -21.97 19.62 23.20
C ASP A 66 -23.39 19.08 23.46
N ASP A 67 -23.55 17.78 23.75
CA ASP A 67 -24.82 17.17 24.18
C ASP A 67 -25.29 17.73 25.54
N ALA A 68 -24.37 18.20 26.39
CA ALA A 68 -24.72 18.90 27.62
C ALA A 68 -25.28 20.32 27.35
N LEU A 69 -25.07 20.88 26.16
CA LEU A 69 -25.58 22.19 25.73
C LEU A 69 -26.88 22.10 24.93
N GLU A 70 -27.20 20.96 24.30
CA GLU A 70 -28.47 20.75 23.56
C GLU A 70 -29.34 19.61 24.13
N GLN A 71 -29.88 19.80 25.34
CA GLN A 71 -31.07 19.04 25.73
C GLN A 71 -32.27 19.52 24.92
N ASN A 72 -32.64 18.81 23.83
CA ASN A 72 -34.03 18.47 23.44
C ASN A 72 -34.09 17.85 22.03
N LYS A 73 -34.10 16.51 21.92
CA LYS A 73 -34.99 15.76 21.01
C LYS A 73 -34.88 14.24 21.21
N PRO A 74 -36.01 13.50 21.29
CA PRO A 74 -35.99 12.04 21.37
C PRO A 74 -36.26 11.36 20.02
N ASN A 75 -35.74 10.13 19.93
CA ASN A 75 -36.10 9.01 19.04
C ASN A 75 -35.75 9.09 17.55
N GLU A 76 -34.98 8.09 17.09
CA GLU A 76 -35.47 7.20 16.03
C GLU A 76 -34.82 5.80 16.08
N ASN A 77 -35.66 4.78 15.95
CA ASN A 77 -35.29 3.36 15.87
C ASN A 77 -34.41 3.12 14.62
N ARG A 78 -33.09 2.99 14.78
CA ARG A 78 -32.20 2.63 13.67
C ARG A 78 -32.19 1.11 13.46
N SER A 79 -32.59 0.71 12.26
CA SER A 79 -32.65 -0.68 11.80
C SER A 79 -31.28 -1.36 11.86
N LYS A 80 -31.20 -2.47 12.59
CA LYS A 80 -30.00 -3.26 12.90
C LYS A 80 -29.29 -3.92 11.68
N ARG A 81 -29.64 -3.59 10.43
CA ARG A 81 -29.04 -4.21 9.24
C ARG A 81 -28.15 -3.28 8.41
N GLU A 82 -28.29 -1.97 8.55
CA GLU A 82 -27.38 -1.00 7.90
C GLU A 82 -26.15 -0.72 8.78
N VAL A 83 -26.25 -0.99 10.08
CA VAL A 83 -25.20 -0.75 11.06
C VAL A 83 -23.96 -1.61 10.81
N ASP A 84 -24.12 -2.85 10.33
CA ASP A 84 -22.97 -3.77 10.18
C ASP A 84 -22.05 -3.37 9.02
N GLU A 85 -22.57 -2.87 7.88
CA GLU A 85 -21.73 -2.37 6.77
C GLU A 85 -21.12 -1.00 7.09
N ASP A 86 -21.86 -0.12 7.76
CA ASP A 86 -21.37 1.20 8.15
C ASP A 86 -20.21 1.09 9.15
N LEU A 87 -20.31 0.16 10.11
CA LEU A 87 -19.24 -0.16 11.05
C LEU A 87 -17.98 -0.67 10.34
N THR A 88 -18.12 -1.51 9.29
CA THR A 88 -16.94 -1.99 8.55
C THR A 88 -16.21 -0.88 7.80
N ASN A 89 -16.93 0.12 7.28
CA ASN A 89 -16.33 1.26 6.60
C ASN A 89 -15.62 2.20 7.59
N GLU A 90 -16.19 2.37 8.77
CA GLU A 90 -15.59 3.17 9.85
C GLU A 90 -14.34 2.50 10.41
N GLU A 91 -14.38 1.20 10.71
CA GLU A 91 -13.22 0.41 11.13
C GLU A 91 -12.09 0.46 10.09
N ARG A 92 -12.45 0.34 8.81
CA ARG A 92 -11.52 0.47 7.68
C ARG A 92 -10.87 1.85 7.67
N ARG A 93 -11.64 2.91 7.85
CA ARG A 93 -11.11 4.29 7.89
C ARG A 93 -10.20 4.52 9.09
N VAL A 94 -10.53 3.97 10.26
CA VAL A 94 -9.67 4.01 11.45
C VAL A 94 -8.34 3.29 11.19
N ALA A 95 -8.38 2.10 10.58
CA ALA A 95 -7.17 1.39 10.16
C ALA A 95 -6.36 2.19 9.13
N GLY A 96 -7.05 2.85 8.19
CA GLY A 96 -6.46 3.77 7.23
C GLY A 96 -5.73 4.95 7.88
N CYS A 97 -6.32 5.56 8.91
CA CYS A 97 -5.67 6.65 9.64
C CYS A 97 -4.43 6.17 10.42
N LEU A 98 -4.47 4.95 10.97
CA LEU A 98 -3.30 4.34 11.60
C LEU A 98 -2.18 4.15 10.58
N LEU A 99 -2.49 3.59 9.40
CA LEU A 99 -1.54 3.43 8.31
C LEU A 99 -1.00 4.77 7.83
N GLN A 100 -1.84 5.79 7.74
CA GLN A 100 -1.43 7.12 7.34
C GLN A 100 -0.46 7.76 8.35
N CYS A 101 -0.69 7.57 9.65
CA CYS A 101 0.28 7.98 10.67
C CYS A 101 1.62 7.26 10.50
N VAL A 102 1.59 5.93 10.34
CA VAL A 102 2.78 5.11 10.11
C VAL A 102 3.54 5.61 8.89
N TYR A 103 2.86 5.83 7.77
CA TYR A 103 3.44 6.33 6.54
C TYR A 103 4.10 7.70 6.72
N LYS A 104 3.47 8.63 7.44
CA LYS A 104 4.07 9.93 7.78
C LYS A 104 5.35 9.76 8.59
N LYS A 105 5.36 8.92 9.63
CA LYS A 105 6.53 8.70 10.51
C LYS A 105 7.70 8.05 9.77
N VAL A 106 7.44 7.15 8.83
CA VAL A 106 8.48 6.47 8.02
C VAL A 106 8.83 7.19 6.72
N LYS A 107 8.20 8.34 6.44
CA LYS A 107 8.35 9.13 5.20
C LYS A 107 7.95 8.35 3.94
N ALA A 108 6.91 7.54 4.04
CA ALA A 108 6.26 6.84 2.93
C ALA A 108 5.15 7.64 2.24
N VAL A 109 4.88 8.86 2.72
CA VAL A 109 4.03 9.85 2.07
C VAL A 109 4.73 11.20 1.98
N ASP A 110 4.29 12.05 1.05
CA ASP A 110 4.72 13.44 0.92
C ASP A 110 4.01 14.38 1.92
N GLU A 111 4.29 15.68 1.84
CA GLU A 111 3.68 16.71 2.70
C GLU A 111 2.16 16.80 2.54
N THR A 112 1.61 16.32 1.44
CA THR A 112 0.16 16.26 1.18
C THR A 112 -0.47 14.95 1.66
N GLY A 113 0.33 14.03 2.22
CA GLY A 113 -0.13 12.71 2.62
C GLY A 113 -0.27 11.73 1.47
N PHE A 114 0.28 12.04 0.28
CA PHE A 114 0.23 11.18 -0.89
C PHE A 114 1.41 10.19 -0.90
N PRO A 115 1.21 8.91 -1.26
CA PRO A 115 2.24 7.87 -1.17
C PRO A 115 3.45 8.15 -2.07
N VAL A 116 4.65 7.88 -1.55
CA VAL A 116 5.92 8.00 -2.28
C VAL A 116 6.64 6.66 -2.37
N ALA A 117 7.13 6.34 -3.57
CA ALA A 117 7.71 5.03 -3.87
C ALA A 117 8.89 4.69 -2.96
N ASP A 118 9.84 5.61 -2.78
CA ASP A 118 11.06 5.35 -2.00
C ASP A 118 10.77 5.01 -0.54
N GLY A 119 9.83 5.73 0.07
CA GLY A 119 9.45 5.50 1.46
C GLY A 119 8.66 4.21 1.65
N LEU A 120 7.74 3.89 0.73
CA LEU A 120 7.04 2.59 0.73
C LEU A 120 8.02 1.43 0.49
N MET A 121 8.95 1.58 -0.45
CA MET A 121 9.99 0.58 -0.69
C MET A 121 10.84 0.34 0.55
N LYS A 122 11.23 1.39 1.26
CA LYS A 122 11.96 1.28 2.52
C LYS A 122 11.14 0.53 3.58
N LEU A 123 9.86 0.88 3.73
CA LEU A 123 8.97 0.27 4.71
C LEU A 123 8.80 -1.24 4.48
N TYR A 124 8.45 -1.65 3.26
CA TYR A 124 8.15 -3.06 2.96
C TYR A 124 9.39 -3.96 2.89
N ASN A 125 10.57 -3.40 2.62
CA ASN A 125 11.82 -4.16 2.48
C ASN A 125 12.73 -4.06 3.72
N GLU A 126 12.30 -3.39 4.79
CA GLU A 126 13.09 -3.31 6.00
C GLU A 126 13.31 -4.71 6.58
N GLY A 127 14.59 -5.11 6.73
CA GLY A 127 14.96 -6.45 7.23
C GLY A 127 14.83 -7.59 6.20
N VAL A 128 14.43 -7.30 4.96
CA VAL A 128 14.30 -8.32 3.91
C VAL A 128 15.62 -8.51 3.16
N GLN A 129 16.02 -9.77 2.98
CA GLN A 129 17.23 -10.15 2.24
C GLN A 129 16.92 -10.83 0.90
N ASP A 130 15.68 -11.25 0.67
CA ASP A 130 15.26 -11.92 -0.55
C ASP A 130 15.17 -10.90 -1.70
N ARG A 131 16.01 -11.09 -2.71
CA ARG A 131 16.02 -10.28 -3.93
C ARG A 131 14.71 -10.37 -4.70
N ASN A 132 14.08 -11.53 -4.76
CA ASN A 132 12.83 -11.72 -5.50
C ASN A 132 11.69 -10.97 -4.78
N TYR A 133 11.70 -10.95 -3.45
CA TYR A 133 10.76 -10.14 -2.66
C TYR A 133 10.94 -8.65 -2.97
N TYR A 134 12.19 -8.17 -2.98
CA TYR A 134 12.47 -6.77 -3.32
C TYR A 134 11.91 -6.35 -4.69
N ILE A 135 12.05 -7.22 -5.70
CA ILE A 135 11.52 -6.96 -7.05
C ILE A 135 9.99 -7.04 -7.09
N ALA A 136 9.39 -7.98 -6.35
CA ALA A 136 7.94 -8.09 -6.21
C ALA A 136 7.36 -6.83 -5.56
N THR A 137 7.93 -6.38 -4.44
CA THR A 137 7.55 -5.13 -3.77
C THR A 137 7.72 -3.91 -4.67
N LEU A 138 8.83 -3.83 -5.42
CA LEU A 138 9.05 -2.71 -6.36
C LEU A 138 7.99 -2.64 -7.44
N THR A 139 7.61 -3.80 -7.98
CA THR A 139 6.55 -3.90 -8.99
C THR A 139 5.20 -3.53 -8.40
N ALA A 140 4.88 -4.05 -7.21
CA ALA A 140 3.64 -3.78 -6.47
C ALA A 140 3.50 -2.28 -6.16
N VAL A 141 4.49 -1.67 -5.50
CA VAL A 141 4.46 -0.26 -5.11
C VAL A 141 4.28 0.66 -6.31
N ARG A 142 5.00 0.43 -7.41
CA ARG A 142 4.85 1.24 -8.63
C ARG A 142 3.46 1.13 -9.23
N HIS A 143 2.92 -0.09 -9.29
CA HIS A 143 1.58 -0.33 -9.80
C HIS A 143 0.52 0.41 -8.97
N CYS A 144 0.58 0.27 -7.64
CA CYS A 144 -0.41 0.87 -6.75
C CYS A 144 -0.32 2.40 -6.70
N ILE A 145 0.90 2.97 -6.74
CA ILE A 145 1.06 4.43 -6.87
C ILE A 145 0.45 4.93 -8.18
N SER A 146 0.64 4.21 -9.30
CA SER A 146 0.02 4.61 -10.57
C SER A 146 -1.51 4.62 -10.50
N ILE A 147 -2.13 3.72 -9.73
CA ILE A 147 -3.58 3.72 -9.48
C ILE A 147 -3.96 4.93 -8.63
N ALA A 148 -3.24 5.18 -7.53
CA ALA A 148 -3.47 6.34 -6.65
C ALA A 148 -3.35 7.68 -7.41
N GLU A 149 -2.41 7.79 -8.35
CA GLU A 149 -2.25 8.97 -9.20
C GLU A 149 -3.45 9.16 -10.14
N GLN A 150 -4.00 8.07 -10.71
CA GLN A 150 -5.19 8.14 -11.53
C GLN A 150 -6.41 8.59 -10.72
N LEU A 151 -6.57 8.09 -9.49
CA LEU A 151 -7.63 8.52 -8.57
C LEU A 151 -7.51 10.01 -8.25
N LYS A 152 -6.29 10.50 -7.98
CA LYS A 152 -6.01 11.91 -7.75
C LYS A 152 -6.35 12.79 -8.96
N GLN A 153 -6.07 12.33 -10.18
CA GLN A 153 -6.39 13.08 -11.41
C GLN A 153 -7.90 13.18 -11.66
N GLN A 154 -8.67 12.19 -11.23
CA GLN A 154 -10.14 12.19 -11.33
C GLN A 154 -10.79 13.16 -10.32
N GLN A 155 -10.07 13.59 -9.27
CA GLN A 155 -10.55 14.53 -8.26
C GLN A 155 -9.62 15.76 -8.12
N PRO A 156 -9.51 16.64 -9.14
CA PRO A 156 -8.50 17.71 -9.16
C PRO A 156 -8.76 18.89 -8.20
N SER A 157 -9.95 18.97 -7.59
CA SER A 157 -10.41 20.13 -6.81
C SER A 157 -10.34 19.94 -5.29
N GLN A 158 -9.99 18.75 -4.79
CA GLN A 158 -9.93 18.50 -3.35
C GLN A 158 -8.47 18.41 -2.92
N LYS A 159 -8.06 19.37 -2.07
CA LYS A 159 -7.01 19.06 -1.10
C LYS A 159 -7.51 17.82 -0.37
N PHE A 160 -6.76 16.73 -0.40
CA PHE A 160 -7.09 15.56 0.40
C PHE A 160 -7.25 16.03 1.84
N ASP A 161 -8.46 15.96 2.37
CA ASP A 161 -8.66 16.16 3.80
C ASP A 161 -8.05 14.96 4.55
N ASP A 162 -7.91 15.10 5.87
CA ASP A 162 -7.29 14.03 6.67
C ASP A 162 -8.04 12.70 6.51
N GLY A 163 -9.36 12.71 6.32
CA GLY A 163 -10.18 11.52 6.10
C GLY A 163 -9.86 10.82 4.77
N GLN A 164 -9.78 11.57 3.67
CA GLN A 164 -9.45 11.03 2.34
C GLN A 164 -8.02 10.47 2.30
N THR A 165 -7.09 11.06 3.05
CA THR A 165 -5.75 10.47 3.15
C THR A 165 -5.72 9.16 3.95
N CYS A 166 -6.62 8.99 4.92
CA CYS A 166 -6.77 7.71 5.62
C CYS A 166 -7.30 6.62 4.69
N ASP A 167 -8.33 6.93 3.91
CA ASP A 167 -8.90 5.98 2.94
C ASP A 167 -7.86 5.56 1.90
N LEU A 168 -7.13 6.53 1.33
CA LEU A 168 -6.05 6.27 0.38
C LEU A 168 -4.93 5.42 0.99
N ALA A 169 -4.58 5.64 2.27
CA ALA A 169 -3.55 4.86 2.94
C ALA A 169 -3.96 3.39 3.11
N TYR A 170 -5.25 3.13 3.41
CA TYR A 170 -5.80 1.79 3.47
C TYR A 170 -5.79 1.11 2.09
N GLU A 171 -6.27 1.78 1.05
CA GLU A 171 -6.26 1.27 -0.32
C GLU A 171 -4.84 0.96 -0.82
N MET A 172 -3.87 1.80 -0.46
CA MET A 172 -2.47 1.58 -0.78
C MET A 172 -1.92 0.32 -0.11
N PHE A 173 -2.26 0.09 1.17
CA PHE A 173 -1.84 -1.11 1.91
C PHE A 173 -2.41 -2.38 1.28
N GLU A 174 -3.71 -2.41 1.00
CA GLU A 174 -4.38 -3.55 0.37
C GLU A 174 -3.75 -3.85 -1.00
N CYS A 175 -3.64 -2.85 -1.87
CA CYS A 175 -3.10 -3.02 -3.21
C CYS A 175 -1.65 -3.56 -3.19
N VAL A 176 -0.78 -2.99 -2.36
CA VAL A 176 0.63 -3.43 -2.31
C VAL A 176 0.73 -4.84 -1.74
N SER A 177 -0.04 -5.16 -0.70
CA SER A 177 -0.04 -6.49 -0.08
C SER A 177 -0.51 -7.56 -1.06
N GLU A 178 -1.63 -7.32 -1.75
CA GLU A 178 -2.17 -8.22 -2.78
C GLU A 178 -1.16 -8.45 -3.91
N LYS A 179 -0.54 -7.38 -4.42
CA LYS A 179 0.44 -7.49 -5.51
C LYS A 179 1.74 -8.16 -5.09
N ILE A 180 2.14 -8.07 -3.83
CA ILE A 180 3.28 -8.84 -3.32
C ILE A 180 2.91 -10.32 -3.25
N ASP A 181 1.72 -10.65 -2.73
CA ASP A 181 1.25 -12.04 -2.62
C ASP A 181 1.09 -12.72 -3.99
N GLU A 182 0.56 -12.01 -4.98
CA GLU A 182 0.47 -12.49 -6.37
C GLU A 182 1.86 -12.82 -6.96
N ASN A 183 2.85 -11.96 -6.70
CA ASN A 183 4.19 -12.07 -7.29
C ASN A 183 5.11 -13.03 -6.53
N CYS A 184 4.91 -13.21 -5.22
CA CYS A 184 5.67 -14.16 -4.42
C CYS A 184 5.05 -15.55 -4.40
N GLY A 185 3.73 -15.65 -4.64
CA GLY A 185 2.97 -16.86 -4.49
C GLY A 185 2.79 -17.20 -3.01
N VAL A 186 1.61 -17.70 -2.68
CA VAL A 186 1.32 -18.20 -1.33
C VAL A 186 2.24 -19.40 -1.08
N GLU A 187 3.16 -19.31 -0.12
CA GLU A 187 3.70 -20.52 0.51
C GLU A 187 2.49 -21.22 1.14
N ASP A 188 2.13 -22.40 0.66
CA ASP A 188 1.06 -23.21 1.23
C ASP A 188 1.26 -23.29 2.74
N LYS A 189 0.40 -22.60 3.51
CA LYS A 189 0.29 -22.68 4.97
C LYS A 189 -0.27 -24.06 5.40
N SER A 190 0.20 -25.15 4.80
CA SER A 190 -0.23 -26.51 5.07
C SER A 190 0.55 -27.18 6.21
N ASN A 191 1.55 -26.54 6.85
CA ASN A 191 2.38 -27.23 7.85
C ASN A 191 2.78 -26.46 9.12
N SER A 192 2.17 -25.31 9.46
CA SER A 192 2.48 -24.59 10.72
C SER A 192 1.35 -24.56 11.75
N VAL A 193 0.20 -25.18 11.50
CA VAL A 193 -0.92 -25.27 12.48
C VAL A 193 -0.73 -26.43 13.48
N ALA A 194 0.24 -27.33 13.28
CA ALA A 194 0.41 -28.51 14.12
C ALA A 194 1.25 -28.33 15.40
N GLN A 195 1.68 -27.12 15.77
CA GLN A 195 2.64 -26.97 16.89
C GLN A 195 2.41 -25.77 17.81
N ARG A 196 1.17 -25.30 17.93
CA ARG A 196 0.82 -24.27 18.94
C ARG A 196 -0.29 -24.70 19.90
N TYR A 197 -0.36 -26.00 20.19
CA TYR A 197 -1.06 -26.57 21.35
C TYR A 197 -0.31 -27.79 21.89
N VAL A 198 0.79 -27.55 22.60
CA VAL A 198 1.26 -28.36 23.75
C VAL A 198 1.85 -27.38 24.76
#